data_AF-A0A928S2X7-F1
#
_entry.id   AF-A0A928S2X7-F1
#
_cell.length_a   1.000
_cell.length_b   1.000
_cell.length_c   1.000
_cell.angle_alpha   90.00
_cell.angle_beta   90.00
_cell.angle_gamma   90.00
#
_symmetry.space_group_name_H-M   'P 1'
#
loop_
_entity.id
_entity.type
_entity.pdbx_description
1 polymer ?
#
loop_
_entity_poly.entity_id
_entity_poly.type
_entity_poly.pdbx_seq_one_letter_code
_entity_poly.pdbx_strand_id
1 'polypeptide(L)'
;MRNLIKSLTKTHKPAAPRPRGTCETPPAPSQAACFTVLVIDASSSMESDDYPPSRLEAAKRGASAYLAHRVALSAHDRIAVVSFRGDARVDGPLEEIKGSARRIQNAIDSIAAGGNTSIGAGLRAAEGLLLGAPSGWMTRLLGDPVRVALPSGHVKRLILLSDGGRTPVASHGRSPSD
;
A
#
# COMPACT_ATOMS: atom_id res chain seq x y z
N MET A 1 -40.67 -78.80 -31.54
CA MET A 1 -39.38 -78.58 -30.84
C MET A 1 -38.58 -77.52 -31.58
N ARG A 2 -37.96 -76.60 -30.80
CA ARG A 2 -36.93 -75.60 -31.15
C ARG A 2 -37.39 -74.17 -31.45
N ASN A 3 -37.32 -73.39 -30.37
CA ASN A 3 -37.28 -71.92 -30.30
C ASN A 3 -36.07 -71.37 -31.07
N LEU A 4 -36.22 -70.21 -31.72
CA LEU A 4 -35.07 -69.41 -32.14
C LEU A 4 -35.26 -67.91 -31.82
N ILE A 5 -34.19 -67.38 -31.23
CA ILE A 5 -33.99 -66.15 -30.48
C ILE A 5 -34.20 -64.89 -31.33
N LYS A 6 -34.92 -63.88 -30.79
CA LYS A 6 -34.93 -62.51 -31.31
C LYS A 6 -33.69 -61.78 -30.81
N SER A 7 -32.83 -61.33 -31.72
CA SER A 7 -31.66 -60.49 -31.42
C SER A 7 -32.06 -59.01 -31.39
N LEU A 8 -31.84 -58.34 -30.25
CA LEU A 8 -32.02 -56.90 -30.09
C LEU A 8 -30.66 -56.21 -30.30
N THR A 9 -30.47 -55.57 -31.45
CA THR A 9 -29.31 -54.72 -31.70
C THR A 9 -29.50 -53.38 -30.99
N LYS A 10 -28.73 -53.16 -29.92
CA LYS A 10 -28.69 -51.90 -29.18
C LYS A 10 -28.00 -50.83 -30.02
N THR A 11 -28.75 -49.84 -30.50
CA THR A 11 -28.22 -48.67 -31.20
C THR A 11 -27.47 -47.76 -30.22
N HIS A 12 -26.18 -47.55 -30.46
CA HIS A 12 -25.37 -46.62 -29.66
C HIS A 12 -25.59 -45.19 -30.18
N LYS A 13 -26.25 -44.35 -29.37
CA LYS A 13 -26.40 -42.92 -29.63
C LYS A 13 -25.01 -42.25 -29.55
N PRO A 14 -24.56 -41.48 -30.56
CA PRO A 14 -23.28 -40.77 -30.47
C PRO A 14 -23.36 -39.67 -29.40
N ALA A 15 -22.26 -39.51 -28.66
CA ALA A 15 -22.14 -38.51 -27.61
C ALA A 15 -22.11 -37.09 -28.21
N ALA A 16 -22.87 -36.17 -27.62
CA ALA A 16 -22.88 -34.76 -28.00
C ALA A 16 -21.50 -34.10 -27.77
N PRO A 17 -21.09 -33.12 -28.59
CA PRO A 17 -19.83 -32.41 -28.38
C PRO A 17 -19.86 -31.64 -27.05
N ARG A 18 -18.77 -31.73 -26.27
CA ARG A 18 -18.60 -30.94 -25.04
C ARG A 18 -18.58 -29.45 -25.39
N PRO A 19 -19.32 -28.58 -24.68
CA PRO A 19 -19.15 -27.14 -24.85
C PRO A 19 -17.72 -26.78 -24.43
N ARG A 20 -16.92 -26.30 -25.38
CA ARG A 20 -15.65 -25.62 -25.04
C ARG A 20 -16.05 -24.29 -24.42
N GLY A 21 -16.06 -24.24 -23.09
CA GLY A 21 -16.13 -22.96 -22.39
C GLY A 21 -14.90 -22.16 -22.78
N THR A 22 -15.08 -21.10 -23.57
CA THR A 22 -14.12 -20.02 -23.57
C THR A 22 -14.23 -19.42 -22.17
N CYS A 23 -13.15 -19.52 -21.38
CA CYS A 23 -13.02 -18.64 -20.22
C CYS A 23 -12.76 -17.24 -20.80
N GLU A 24 -13.80 -16.60 -21.30
CA GLU A 24 -13.76 -15.17 -21.50
C GLU A 24 -13.65 -14.58 -20.10
N THR A 25 -12.45 -14.14 -19.78
CA THR A 25 -12.21 -13.36 -18.56
C THR A 25 -13.15 -12.16 -18.66
N PRO A 26 -14.10 -11.97 -17.73
CA PRO A 26 -14.95 -10.80 -17.77
C PRO A 26 -14.03 -9.57 -17.87
N PRO A 27 -14.37 -8.56 -18.71
CA PRO A 27 -13.56 -7.35 -18.77
C PRO A 27 -13.36 -6.87 -17.33
N ALA A 28 -12.09 -6.73 -16.93
CA ALA A 28 -11.73 -6.35 -15.58
C ALA A 28 -12.62 -5.16 -15.18
N PRO A 29 -13.22 -5.16 -13.97
CA PRO A 29 -13.94 -3.98 -13.51
C PRO A 29 -13.00 -2.81 -13.73
N SER A 30 -13.47 -1.72 -14.36
CA SER A 30 -12.67 -0.51 -14.59
C SER A 30 -11.90 -0.26 -13.31
N GLN A 31 -10.58 -0.55 -13.28
CA GLN A 31 -9.88 -0.71 -12.02
C GLN A 31 -9.97 0.62 -11.30
N ALA A 32 -10.82 0.70 -10.28
CA ALA A 32 -10.98 1.94 -9.53
C ALA A 32 -9.59 2.29 -9.00
N ALA A 33 -9.13 3.51 -9.30
CA ALA A 33 -7.78 3.90 -8.95
C ALA A 33 -7.54 3.67 -7.45
N CYS A 34 -6.37 3.15 -7.11
CA CYS A 34 -6.02 2.91 -5.71
C CYS A 34 -5.33 4.14 -5.14
N PHE A 35 -5.71 4.54 -3.92
CA PHE A 35 -5.00 5.56 -3.15
C PHE A 35 -4.08 4.86 -2.16
N THR A 36 -2.77 5.00 -2.35
CA THR A 36 -1.76 4.42 -1.47
C THR A 36 -0.99 5.51 -0.76
N VAL A 37 -0.80 5.37 0.55
CA VAL A 37 0.19 6.16 1.30
C VAL A 37 1.35 5.25 1.69
N LEU A 38 2.55 5.60 1.24
CA LEU A 38 3.80 4.99 1.70
C LEU A 38 4.23 5.72 2.98
N VAL A 39 4.27 5.00 4.08
CA VAL A 39 4.66 5.51 5.40
C VAL A 39 6.00 4.89 5.77
N ILE A 40 7.06 5.69 5.73
CA ILE A 40 8.44 5.23 5.88
C ILE A 40 8.97 5.72 7.23
N ASP A 41 9.43 4.77 8.03
CA ASP A 41 10.17 5.06 9.26
C ASP A 41 11.53 5.67 8.89
N ALA A 42 11.80 6.84 9.44
CA ALA A 42 13.03 7.58 9.28
C ALA A 42 13.66 7.89 10.64
N SER A 43 13.40 7.08 11.66
CA SER A 43 14.08 7.17 12.95
C SER A 43 15.56 6.81 12.84
N SER A 44 16.34 7.20 13.83
CA SER A 44 17.80 6.95 13.86
C SER A 44 18.18 5.46 13.77
N SER A 45 17.35 4.53 14.24
CA SER A 45 17.64 3.09 14.10
C SER A 45 17.63 2.61 12.64
N MET A 46 16.97 3.35 11.75
CA MET A 46 16.94 3.08 10.31
C MET A 46 18.27 3.40 9.61
N GLU A 47 19.22 4.07 10.28
CA GLU A 47 20.60 4.26 9.81
C GLU A 47 21.45 2.98 9.91
N SER A 48 20.95 1.93 10.59
CA SER A 48 21.72 0.71 10.77
C SER A 48 21.99 -0.02 9.44
N ASP A 49 23.24 -0.43 9.27
CA ASP A 49 23.74 -1.16 8.09
C ASP A 49 23.60 -2.69 8.23
N ASP A 50 22.91 -3.17 9.26
CA ASP A 50 22.63 -4.61 9.46
C ASP A 50 21.72 -5.20 8.36
N TYR A 51 21.07 -4.33 7.59
CA TYR A 51 20.47 -4.65 6.30
C TYR A 51 21.07 -3.73 5.21
N PRO A 52 21.92 -4.25 4.31
CA PRO A 52 22.67 -3.41 3.38
C PRO A 52 21.80 -2.63 2.38
N PRO A 53 22.17 -1.39 2.00
CA PRO A 53 23.26 -0.61 2.57
C PRO A 53 22.90 -0.07 3.96
N SER A 54 21.64 0.34 4.17
CA SER A 54 21.04 0.54 5.48
C SER A 54 19.56 0.14 5.46
N ARG A 55 18.95 -0.04 6.64
CA ARG A 55 17.51 -0.32 6.76
C ARG A 55 16.65 0.72 6.03
N LEU A 56 16.99 2.00 6.14
CA LEU A 56 16.28 3.07 5.42
C LEU A 56 16.40 2.91 3.91
N GLU A 57 17.60 2.67 3.40
CA GLU A 57 17.81 2.51 1.96
C GLU A 57 17.11 1.26 1.41
N ALA A 58 16.99 0.20 2.22
CA ALA A 58 16.16 -0.94 1.89
C ALA A 58 14.67 -0.61 1.84
N ALA A 59 14.16 0.15 2.81
CA ALA A 59 12.78 0.63 2.79
C ALA A 59 12.51 1.51 1.55
N LYS A 60 13.41 2.44 1.22
CA LYS A 60 13.32 3.24 0.00
C LYS A 60 13.29 2.39 -1.26
N ARG A 61 14.17 1.39 -1.39
CA ARG A 61 14.15 0.46 -2.54
C ARG A 61 12.84 -0.30 -2.64
N GLY A 62 12.27 -0.74 -1.52
CA GLY A 62 10.94 -1.37 -1.49
C GLY A 62 9.83 -0.43 -1.96
N ALA A 63 9.85 0.81 -1.48
CA ALA A 63 8.93 1.86 -1.90
C ALA A 63 9.05 2.19 -3.40
N SER A 64 10.28 2.30 -3.92
CA SER A 64 10.55 2.53 -5.34
C SER A 64 10.14 1.36 -6.22
N ALA A 65 10.38 0.11 -5.77
CA ALA A 65 9.94 -1.08 -6.46
C ALA A 65 8.40 -1.14 -6.53
N TYR A 66 7.72 -0.77 -5.44
CA TYR A 66 6.27 -0.63 -5.44
C TYR A 66 5.80 0.42 -6.46
N LEU A 67 6.39 1.62 -6.45
CA LEU A 67 6.07 2.67 -7.42
C LEU A 67 6.25 2.20 -8.86
N ALA A 68 7.41 1.60 -9.19
CA ALA A 68 7.70 1.07 -10.52
C ALA A 68 6.68 0.02 -10.97
N HIS A 69 6.29 -0.87 -10.05
CA HIS A 69 5.26 -1.87 -10.33
C HIS A 69 3.88 -1.25 -10.56
N ARG A 70 3.50 -0.21 -9.79
CA ARG A 70 2.23 0.51 -10.01
C ARG A 70 2.23 1.31 -11.32
N VAL A 71 3.35 1.92 -11.71
CA VAL A 71 3.50 2.58 -13.03
C VAL A 71 3.17 1.62 -14.17
N ALA A 72 3.61 0.35 -14.07
CA ALA A 72 3.35 -0.67 -15.09
C ALA A 72 1.91 -1.20 -15.08
N LEU A 73 1.26 -1.29 -13.91
CA LEU A 73 -0.07 -1.88 -13.77
C LEU A 73 -1.22 -0.88 -13.89
N SER A 74 -1.11 0.28 -13.25
CA SER A 74 -2.18 1.27 -13.15
C SER A 74 -1.59 2.66 -12.89
N ALA A 75 -1.26 3.37 -13.97
CA ALA A 75 -0.74 4.74 -13.90
C ALA A 75 -1.75 5.75 -13.31
N HIS A 76 -3.03 5.37 -13.19
CA HIS A 76 -4.09 6.20 -12.62
C HIS A 76 -4.18 6.12 -11.10
N ASP A 77 -3.43 5.22 -10.46
CA ASP A 77 -3.35 5.19 -9.01
C ASP A 77 -2.74 6.48 -8.47
N ARG A 78 -3.05 6.77 -7.20
CA ARG A 78 -2.47 7.89 -6.49
C ARG A 78 -1.58 7.41 -5.36
N ILE A 79 -0.40 7.99 -5.25
CA ILE A 79 0.57 7.67 -4.21
C ILE A 79 0.94 8.95 -3.47
N ALA A 80 0.91 8.89 -2.14
CA ALA A 80 1.54 9.86 -1.26
C ALA A 80 2.74 9.22 -0.54
N VAL A 81 3.69 10.06 -0.14
CA VAL A 81 4.89 9.64 0.60
C VAL A 81 4.93 10.42 1.90
N VAL A 82 4.99 9.68 3.01
CA VAL A 82 5.09 10.21 4.36
C VAL A 82 6.28 9.56 5.03
N SER A 83 7.16 10.36 5.62
CA SER A 83 8.15 9.88 6.57
C SER A 83 7.74 10.22 7.99
N PHE A 84 8.15 9.40 8.95
CA PHE A 84 7.98 9.73 10.37
C PHE A 84 9.26 9.46 11.15
N ARG A 85 9.48 10.32 12.12
CA ARG A 85 10.48 10.21 13.19
C ARG A 85 9.79 10.63 14.48
N GLY A 86 10.31 11.59 15.24
CA GLY A 86 9.57 12.21 16.35
C GLY A 86 8.23 12.85 15.92
N ASP A 87 8.19 13.40 14.71
CA ASP A 87 7.00 13.93 14.04
C ASP A 87 6.86 13.31 12.64
N ALA A 88 5.68 13.48 12.02
CA ALA A 88 5.44 13.08 10.64
C ALA A 88 5.63 14.24 9.66
N ARG A 89 6.11 13.91 8.47
CA ARG A 89 6.30 14.83 7.35
C ARG A 89 5.66 14.23 6.10
N VAL A 90 4.88 15.04 5.39
CA VAL A 90 4.37 14.68 4.06
C VAL A 90 5.43 15.09 3.05
N ASP A 91 6.25 14.14 2.61
CA ASP A 91 7.33 14.37 1.65
C ASP A 91 6.81 14.47 0.22
N GLY A 92 5.70 13.80 -0.08
CA GLY A 92 4.96 13.93 -1.32
C GLY A 92 3.45 13.86 -1.07
N PRO A 93 2.64 14.81 -1.58
CA PRO A 93 1.19 14.76 -1.44
C PRO A 93 0.60 13.59 -2.23
N LEU A 94 -0.70 13.32 -2.03
CA LEU A 94 -1.41 12.26 -2.75
C LEU A 94 -1.62 12.66 -4.23
N GLU A 95 -0.70 12.22 -5.10
CA GLU A 95 -0.70 12.56 -6.53
C GLU A 95 -0.93 11.34 -7.40
N GLU A 96 -1.59 11.54 -8.54
CA GLU A 96 -1.69 10.51 -9.58
C GLU A 96 -0.31 10.18 -10.16
N ILE A 97 -0.02 8.89 -10.31
CA ILE A 97 1.28 8.39 -10.82
C ILE A 97 1.56 8.96 -12.21
N LYS A 98 0.54 8.98 -13.09
CA LYS A 98 0.61 9.54 -14.43
C LYS A 98 1.04 11.01 -14.35
N GLY A 99 2.24 11.30 -14.84
CA GLY A 99 2.82 12.65 -14.85
C GLY A 99 3.54 13.06 -13.56
N SER A 100 3.46 12.27 -12.48
CA SER A 100 4.10 12.60 -11.18
C SER A 100 5.09 11.55 -10.68
N ALA A 101 5.25 10.41 -11.36
CA ALA A 101 6.15 9.33 -10.95
C ALA A 101 7.55 9.80 -10.53
N ARG A 102 8.16 10.73 -11.27
CA ARG A 102 9.48 11.29 -10.92
C ARG A 102 9.45 12.12 -9.63
N ARG A 103 8.38 12.89 -9.38
CA ARG A 103 8.22 13.64 -8.12
C ARG A 103 8.06 12.69 -6.94
N ILE A 104 7.25 11.64 -7.10
CA ILE A 104 7.04 10.61 -6.07
C ILE A 104 8.36 9.89 -5.76
N GLN A 105 9.12 9.53 -6.80
CA GLN A 105 10.44 8.90 -6.63
C GLN A 105 11.41 9.82 -5.89
N ASN A 106 11.50 11.10 -6.28
CA ASN A 106 12.33 12.08 -5.57
C ASN A 106 11.92 12.25 -4.10
N ALA A 107 10.61 12.20 -3.80
CA ALA A 107 10.12 12.27 -2.42
C ALA A 107 10.63 11.08 -1.59
N ILE A 108 10.60 9.86 -2.15
CA ILE A 108 11.18 8.66 -1.51
C ILE A 108 12.69 8.84 -1.29
N ASP A 109 13.42 9.25 -2.32
CA ASP A 109 14.89 9.33 -2.28
C ASP A 109 15.37 10.39 -1.28
N SER A 110 14.62 11.47 -1.11
CA SER A 110 14.96 12.60 -0.23
C SER A 110 14.83 12.31 1.27
N ILE A 111 14.23 11.18 1.66
CA ILE A 111 14.04 10.84 3.07
C ILE A 111 15.39 10.57 3.72
N ALA A 112 15.66 11.21 4.85
CA ALA A 112 16.86 10.99 5.64
C ALA A 112 16.46 10.51 7.03
N ALA A 113 17.21 9.54 7.57
CA ALA A 113 16.99 9.05 8.92
C ALA A 113 17.44 10.09 9.95
N GLY A 114 16.90 9.96 11.16
CA GLY A 114 17.32 10.73 12.32
C GLY A 114 16.22 10.90 13.38
N GLY A 115 16.64 11.26 14.58
CA GLY A 115 15.74 11.52 15.69
C GLY A 115 15.04 10.27 16.24
N ASN A 116 13.92 10.51 16.93
CA ASN A 116 13.15 9.49 17.65
C ASN A 116 12.12 8.79 16.74
N THR A 117 11.34 7.87 17.30
CA THR A 117 10.30 7.12 16.59
C THR A 117 8.90 7.51 17.10
N SER A 118 8.01 7.94 16.20
CA SER A 118 6.61 8.28 16.48
C SER A 118 5.72 7.73 15.37
N ILE A 119 5.47 6.42 15.44
CA ILE A 119 4.57 5.72 14.50
C ILE A 119 3.17 6.34 14.49
N GLY A 120 2.69 6.81 15.64
CA GLY A 120 1.38 7.46 15.77
C GLY A 120 1.27 8.74 14.93
N ALA A 121 2.34 9.52 14.84
CA ALA A 121 2.35 10.71 13.98
C ALA A 121 2.25 10.31 12.50
N GLY A 122 3.02 9.29 12.06
CA GLY A 122 3.01 8.81 10.68
C GLY A 122 1.63 8.28 10.27
N LEU A 123 1.00 7.48 11.12
CA LEU A 123 -0.34 6.95 10.87
C LEU A 123 -1.41 8.04 10.80
N ARG A 124 -1.38 9.05 11.69
CA ARG A 124 -2.32 10.18 11.64
C ARG A 124 -2.16 11.02 10.38
N ALA A 125 -0.92 11.26 9.93
CA ALA A 125 -0.67 11.99 8.69
C ALA A 125 -1.21 11.21 7.47
N ALA A 126 -0.98 9.89 7.43
CA ALA A 126 -1.48 9.03 6.37
C ALA A 126 -3.02 8.92 6.36
N GLU A 127 -3.64 8.79 7.54
CA GLU A 127 -5.08 8.85 7.71
C GLU A 127 -5.63 10.17 7.15
N GLY A 128 -5.00 11.29 7.47
CA GLY A 128 -5.38 12.59 6.94
C GLY A 128 -5.39 12.63 5.41
N LEU A 129 -4.34 12.11 4.77
CA LEU A 129 -4.26 12.05 3.30
C LEU A 129 -5.34 11.14 2.68
N LEU A 130 -5.64 10.01 3.31
CA LEU A 130 -6.61 9.03 2.79
C LEU A 130 -8.07 9.39 3.09
N LEU A 131 -8.33 10.17 4.12
CA LEU A 131 -9.69 10.59 4.50
C LEU A 131 -10.03 12.02 4.04
N GLY A 132 -9.06 12.73 3.44
CA GLY A 132 -9.26 14.10 2.97
C GLY A 132 -9.13 15.15 4.07
N ALA A 133 -8.39 14.86 5.14
CA ALA A 133 -7.95 15.89 6.07
C ALA A 133 -6.86 16.74 5.38
N PRO A 134 -6.94 18.07 5.49
CA PRO A 134 -6.00 18.98 4.84
C PRO A 134 -4.58 18.81 5.40
N SER A 135 -3.62 19.32 4.64
CA SER A 135 -2.26 19.57 5.13
C SER A 135 -2.30 20.38 6.43
N GLY A 136 -1.69 19.86 7.49
CA GLY A 136 -1.81 20.37 8.87
C GLY A 136 -1.44 21.84 9.12
N TRP A 137 -0.79 22.52 8.18
CA TRP A 137 -0.55 23.96 8.28
C TRP A 137 -1.80 24.80 7.99
N MET A 138 -2.72 24.31 7.15
CA MET A 138 -3.99 24.99 6.83
C MET A 138 -5.02 24.84 7.95
N THR A 139 -5.05 23.68 8.62
CA THR A 139 -5.93 23.42 9.79
C THR A 139 -5.67 24.41 10.93
N ARG A 140 -4.42 24.86 11.07
CA ARG A 140 -3.99 25.77 12.14
C ARG A 140 -4.30 27.24 11.84
N LEU A 141 -4.52 27.59 10.57
CA LEU A 141 -4.73 28.97 10.11
C LEU A 141 -6.19 29.31 9.79
N LEU A 142 -7.01 28.35 9.35
CA LEU A 142 -8.29 28.65 8.71
C LEU A 142 -9.54 28.15 9.45
N GLY A 143 -9.40 27.40 10.56
CA GLY A 143 -10.54 26.66 11.11
C GLY A 143 -11.04 25.58 10.13
N ASP A 144 -12.07 24.83 10.51
CA ASP A 144 -12.45 23.55 9.89
C ASP A 144 -12.35 23.54 8.35
N PRO A 145 -11.51 22.67 7.77
CA PRO A 145 -11.25 22.65 6.34
C PRO A 145 -12.42 22.06 5.57
N VAL A 146 -12.68 22.64 4.40
CA VAL A 146 -13.49 22.00 3.35
C VAL A 146 -12.91 20.61 3.08
N ARG A 147 -13.66 19.57 3.49
CA ARG A 147 -13.32 18.17 3.22
C ARG A 147 -13.34 17.96 1.72
N VAL A 148 -12.18 17.76 1.08
CA VAL A 148 -12.15 17.21 -0.27
C VAL A 148 -12.48 15.74 -0.14
N ALA A 149 -13.77 15.41 -0.25
CA ALA A 149 -14.24 14.04 -0.23
C ALA A 149 -13.57 13.28 -1.39
N LEU A 150 -12.68 12.35 -1.06
CA LEU A 150 -12.15 11.45 -2.06
C LEU A 150 -13.31 10.63 -2.65
N PRO A 151 -13.40 10.48 -3.99
CA PRO A 151 -14.51 9.80 -4.64
C PRO A 151 -14.73 8.40 -4.06
N SER A 152 -15.96 8.13 -3.58
CA SER A 152 -16.36 6.84 -3.04
C SER A 152 -16.20 5.75 -4.10
N GLY A 153 -15.51 4.65 -3.75
CA GLY A 153 -15.24 3.52 -4.65
C GLY A 153 -13.76 3.23 -4.92
N HIS A 154 -12.85 4.10 -4.48
CA HIS A 154 -11.41 3.89 -4.60
C HIS A 154 -10.88 3.02 -3.45
N VAL A 155 -10.02 2.06 -3.76
CA VAL A 155 -9.34 1.24 -2.74
C VAL A 155 -8.32 2.13 -2.02
N LYS A 156 -8.45 2.28 -0.71
CA LYS A 156 -7.49 3.00 0.14
C LYS A 156 -6.51 2.01 0.76
N ARG A 157 -5.21 2.29 0.67
CA ARG A 157 -4.12 1.46 1.17
C ARG A 157 -3.09 2.30 1.91
N LEU A 158 -2.60 1.77 3.02
CA LEU A 158 -1.43 2.27 3.71
C LEU A 158 -0.37 1.17 3.71
N ILE A 159 0.87 1.51 3.33
CA ILE A 159 2.02 0.60 3.41
C ILE A 159 2.99 1.21 4.40
N LEU A 160 3.21 0.53 5.52
CA LEU A 160 4.16 0.94 6.55
C LEU A 160 5.47 0.18 6.39
N LEU A 161 6.58 0.91 6.37
CA LEU A 161 7.94 0.38 6.30
C LEU A 161 8.70 0.86 7.55
N SER A 162 8.85 -0.01 8.55
CA SER A 162 9.48 0.28 9.84
C SER A 162 10.29 -0.92 10.33
N ASP A 163 11.35 -0.66 11.10
CA ASP A 163 12.18 -1.69 11.73
C ASP A 163 11.63 -2.18 13.09
N GLY A 164 10.53 -1.59 13.57
CA GLY A 164 9.86 -2.00 14.82
C GLY A 164 10.66 -1.67 16.09
N GLY A 165 11.69 -0.82 16.01
CA GLY A 165 12.48 -0.40 17.16
C GLY A 165 11.62 0.30 18.22
N ARG A 166 11.58 -0.26 19.44
CA ARG A 166 11.03 0.45 20.61
C ARG A 166 12.11 1.36 21.18
N THR A 167 11.81 2.64 21.37
CA THR A 167 12.55 3.45 22.34
C THR A 167 12.33 2.84 23.73
N PRO A 168 13.39 2.50 24.50
CA PRO A 168 13.22 2.03 25.86
C PRO A 168 12.38 3.05 26.64
N VAL A 169 11.29 2.60 27.27
CA VAL A 169 10.66 3.42 28.31
C VAL A 169 11.70 3.53 29.41
N ALA A 170 12.01 4.74 29.87
CA ALA A 170 12.93 4.92 30.98
C ALA A 170 12.40 4.11 32.17
N SER A 171 13.07 3.02 32.51
CA SER A 171 12.82 2.29 33.74
C SER A 171 13.09 3.28 34.86
N HIS A 172 12.03 3.82 35.47
CA HIS A 172 12.15 4.58 36.70
C HIS A 172 12.71 3.62 37.74
N GLY A 173 14.03 3.67 37.92
CA GLY A 173 14.71 2.98 39.00
C GLY A 173 14.13 3.49 40.30
N ARG A 174 13.38 2.64 41.00
CA ARG A 174 13.29 2.79 42.45
C ARG A 174 14.66 2.40 42.98
N SER A 175 15.42 3.38 43.46
CA SER A 175 16.46 3.08 44.44
C SER A 175 15.79 2.37 45.62
N PRO A 176 16.31 1.22 46.07
CA PRO A 176 16.01 0.74 47.40
C PRO A 176 16.54 1.78 48.37
N SER A 177 15.66 2.35 49.19
CA SER A 177 16.09 3.06 50.39
C SER A 177 16.67 2.02 51.37
N ASP A 178 17.92 2.24 51.77
CA ASP A 178 18.57 1.59 52.93
C ASP A 178 17.79 1.85 54.23
#